data_AF-A0A2G6QSJ8-F1
#
_entry.id   AF-A0A2G6QSJ8-F1
#
_cell.length_a   1.000
_cell.length_b   1.000
_cell.length_c   1.000
_cell.angle_alpha   90.00
_cell.angle_beta   90.00
_cell.angle_gamma   90.00
#
_symmetry.space_group_name_H-M   'P 1'
#
loop_
_entity.id
_entity.type
_entity.pdbx_description
1 polymer ?
#
loop_
_entity_poly.entity_id
_entity_poly.type
_entity_poly.pdbx_seq_one_letter_code
_entity_poly.pdbx_strand_id
1 'polypeptide(L)'
;MTFNGLKYQNHQLAVPLVWDDPSDSRTIEIFARVVTAQGGEDLPYLVFLQGGPGYEASRPSLKPTQPSWFAVALQRYQVVMLDQRGTGRSTPVGNELLSLPVEEAAEYCSHLRADAIVRDCEAVREHLGATKWSVLGQSFGGFTLLHYLSKFAGSLHRAYFTGGLSAVGHHCDDIYTLTHEKMATRSEEFYRLFPGDRDRMAKASE
;
A
#
# COMPACT_ATOMS: atom_id res chain seq x y z
N MET A 1 0.24 -23.30 4.73
CA MET A 1 1.02 -24.03 3.70
C MET A 1 2.50 -23.79 3.98
N THR A 2 3.35 -24.80 3.86
CA THR A 2 4.80 -24.61 3.95
C THR A 2 5.42 -24.85 2.57
N PHE A 3 6.26 -23.92 2.11
CA PHE A 3 6.91 -24.01 0.81
C PHE A 3 8.26 -23.29 0.86
N ASN A 4 9.30 -23.92 0.34
CA ASN A 4 10.67 -23.37 0.30
C ASN A 4 11.18 -22.82 1.66
N GLY A 5 10.88 -23.51 2.77
CA GLY A 5 11.32 -23.10 4.12
C GLY A 5 10.52 -21.94 4.72
N LEU A 6 9.43 -21.53 4.07
CA LEU A 6 8.51 -20.51 4.55
C LEU A 6 7.15 -21.09 4.88
N LYS A 7 6.59 -20.67 6.00
CA LYS A 7 5.21 -20.90 6.39
C LYS A 7 4.36 -19.73 5.90
N TYR A 8 3.29 -20.05 5.18
CA TYR A 8 2.32 -19.10 4.66
C TYR A 8 0.97 -19.35 5.32
N GLN A 9 0.40 -18.29 5.91
CA GLN A 9 -0.92 -18.26 6.50
C GLN A 9 -1.73 -17.14 5.84
N ASN A 10 -2.89 -17.49 5.29
CA ASN A 10 -3.79 -16.54 4.65
C ASN A 10 -4.90 -16.19 5.63
N HIS A 11 -5.26 -14.92 5.67
CA HIS A 11 -6.34 -14.37 6.49
C HIS A 11 -7.27 -13.58 5.56
N GLN A 12 -8.57 -13.72 5.79
CA GLN A 12 -9.62 -12.93 5.14
C GLN A 12 -10.53 -12.40 6.24
N LEU A 13 -10.81 -11.10 6.19
CA LEU A 13 -11.62 -10.40 7.18
C LEU A 13 -12.66 -9.55 6.47
N ALA A 14 -13.92 -9.71 6.84
CA ALA A 14 -14.96 -8.74 6.52
C ALA A 14 -14.76 -7.49 7.39
N VAL A 15 -14.68 -6.32 6.76
CA VAL A 15 -14.57 -5.02 7.45
C VAL A 15 -15.57 -4.02 6.85
N PRO A 16 -15.91 -2.95 7.57
CA PRO A 16 -16.74 -1.88 7.02
C PRO A 16 -16.10 -1.25 5.77
N LEU A 17 -16.94 -1.01 4.76
CA LEU A 17 -16.57 -0.11 3.66
C LEU A 17 -16.35 1.30 4.20
N VAL A 18 -17.32 1.79 4.98
CA VAL A 18 -17.32 3.13 5.58
C VAL A 18 -17.06 3.01 7.09
N TRP A 19 -15.81 3.20 7.49
CA TRP A 19 -15.44 3.03 8.90
C TRP A 19 -15.99 4.12 9.84
N ASP A 20 -16.35 5.29 9.32
CA ASP A 20 -16.81 6.44 10.11
C ASP A 20 -18.33 6.51 10.28
N ASP A 21 -19.07 5.62 9.62
CA ASP A 21 -20.52 5.57 9.69
C ASP A 21 -20.99 4.17 10.10
N PRO A 22 -21.34 3.95 11.39
CA PRO A 22 -21.82 2.66 11.84
C PRO A 22 -23.24 2.32 11.34
N SER A 23 -23.96 3.29 10.74
CA SER A 23 -25.26 3.03 10.12
C SER A 23 -25.13 2.45 8.71
N ASP A 24 -23.97 2.62 8.08
CA ASP A 24 -23.64 1.99 6.80
C ASP A 24 -23.28 0.51 7.02
N SER A 25 -24.13 -0.38 6.49
CA SER A 25 -23.96 -1.83 6.63
C SER A 25 -23.07 -2.45 5.55
N ARG A 26 -22.54 -1.67 4.60
CA ARG A 26 -21.72 -2.20 3.50
C ARG A 26 -20.36 -2.66 4.02
N THR A 27 -19.94 -3.84 3.58
CA THR A 27 -18.67 -4.45 3.96
C THR A 27 -17.82 -4.79 2.75
N ILE A 28 -16.50 -4.85 2.97
CA ILE A 28 -15.52 -5.38 2.01
C ILE A 28 -14.69 -6.48 2.68
N GLU A 29 -14.08 -7.33 1.86
CA GLU A 29 -13.13 -8.34 2.33
C GLU A 29 -11.71 -7.78 2.25
N ILE A 30 -10.93 -7.99 3.31
CA ILE A 30 -9.50 -7.69 3.35
C ILE A 30 -8.72 -8.98 3.43
N PHE A 31 -7.76 -9.14 2.52
CA PHE A 31 -6.84 -10.25 2.48
C PHE A 31 -5.46 -9.84 3.03
N ALA A 32 -4.96 -10.66 3.96
CA ALA A 32 -3.59 -10.58 4.44
C ALA A 32 -2.92 -11.95 4.38
N ARG A 33 -1.64 -11.99 4.03
CA ARG A 33 -0.82 -13.18 4.09
C ARG A 33 0.33 -12.98 5.05
N VAL A 34 0.34 -13.74 6.14
CA VAL A 34 1.49 -13.83 7.03
C VAL A 34 2.49 -14.82 6.44
N VAL A 35 3.74 -14.39 6.31
CA VAL A 35 4.86 -15.22 5.89
C VAL A 35 5.91 -15.25 6.98
N THR A 36 6.25 -16.46 7.41
CA THR A 36 7.14 -16.70 8.54
C THR A 36 8.24 -17.67 8.11
N ALA A 37 9.49 -17.34 8.42
CA ALA A 37 10.59 -18.28 8.27
C ALA A 37 10.49 -19.39 9.31
N GLN A 38 10.98 -20.60 8.99
CA GLN A 38 11.02 -21.69 9.95
C GLN A 38 11.76 -21.27 11.24
N GLY A 39 11.12 -21.45 12.40
CA GLY A 39 11.65 -21.03 13.70
C GLY A 39 11.43 -19.56 14.04
N GLY A 40 10.73 -18.81 13.18
CA GLY A 40 10.39 -17.39 13.37
C GLY A 40 8.97 -17.15 13.90
N GLU A 41 8.26 -18.18 14.36
CA GLU A 41 6.85 -18.11 14.77
C GLU A 41 6.57 -17.20 15.97
N ASP A 42 7.59 -16.94 16.80
CA ASP A 42 7.49 -16.03 17.96
C ASP A 42 7.99 -14.61 17.66
N LEU A 43 8.43 -14.33 16.43
CA LEU A 43 8.91 -13.01 16.03
C LEU A 43 7.73 -12.02 15.92
N PRO A 44 7.96 -10.71 16.18
CA PRO A 44 6.92 -9.70 16.02
C PRO A 44 6.47 -9.55 14.57
N TYR A 45 5.27 -8.99 14.36
CA TYR A 45 4.78 -8.73 13.01
C TYR A 45 5.42 -7.49 12.37
N LEU A 46 5.64 -7.56 11.07
CA LEU A 46 5.93 -6.43 10.18
C LEU A 46 4.88 -6.39 9.07
N VAL A 47 3.98 -5.40 9.09
CA VAL A 47 3.04 -5.20 7.98
C VAL A 47 3.67 -4.36 6.88
N PHE A 48 3.52 -4.82 5.65
CA PHE A 48 4.00 -4.13 4.46
C PHE A 48 2.86 -3.37 3.78
N LEU A 49 3.03 -2.06 3.62
CA LEU A 49 2.13 -1.18 2.88
C LEU A 49 2.73 -0.90 1.50
N GLN A 50 2.08 -1.49 0.49
CA GLN A 50 2.49 -1.42 -0.90
C GLN A 50 2.31 -0.02 -1.49
N GLY A 51 3.23 0.35 -2.39
CA GLY A 51 3.15 1.57 -3.20
C GLY A 51 2.14 1.50 -4.35
N GLY A 52 2.23 2.45 -5.27
CA GLY A 52 1.23 2.65 -6.32
C GLY A 52 0.63 4.04 -6.20
N PRO A 53 -0.62 4.23 -5.71
CA PRO A 53 -1.58 3.24 -5.17
C PRO A 53 -2.15 2.27 -6.22
N GLY A 54 -3.08 1.39 -5.82
CA GLY A 54 -3.82 0.52 -6.75
C GLY A 54 -3.18 -0.85 -7.02
N TYR A 55 -2.11 -1.20 -6.31
CA TYR A 55 -1.46 -2.52 -6.40
C TYR A 55 -1.58 -3.29 -5.09
N GLU A 56 -1.75 -4.60 -5.22
CA GLU A 56 -1.70 -5.52 -4.11
C GLU A 56 -0.27 -5.75 -3.61
N ALA A 57 -0.14 -6.22 -2.37
CA ALA A 57 1.17 -6.62 -1.87
C ALA A 57 1.74 -7.76 -2.74
N SER A 58 2.99 -7.59 -3.17
CA SER A 58 3.72 -8.61 -3.93
C SER A 58 3.63 -9.99 -3.26
N ARG A 59 3.63 -11.07 -4.05
CA ARG A 59 3.69 -12.43 -3.49
C ARG A 59 5.16 -12.79 -3.28
N PRO A 60 5.65 -12.80 -2.03
CA PRO A 60 7.08 -12.80 -1.83
C PRO A 60 7.66 -14.20 -1.96
N SER A 61 8.91 -14.26 -2.44
CA SER A 61 9.67 -15.49 -2.61
C SER A 61 11.14 -15.29 -2.24
N LEU A 62 11.84 -16.38 -1.93
CA LEU A 62 13.29 -16.35 -1.65
C LEU A 62 14.14 -16.74 -2.87
N LYS A 63 13.52 -17.30 -3.92
CA LYS A 63 14.22 -17.81 -5.11
C LYS A 63 13.43 -17.44 -6.39
N PRO A 64 13.78 -16.33 -7.07
CA PRO A 64 14.70 -15.28 -6.61
C PRO A 64 14.13 -14.53 -5.40
N THR A 65 14.97 -13.86 -4.61
CA THR A 65 14.46 -13.05 -3.49
C THR A 65 13.71 -11.85 -4.01
N GLN A 66 12.41 -11.79 -3.73
CA GLN A 66 11.55 -10.67 -4.10
C GLN A 66 10.45 -10.49 -3.03
N PRO A 67 10.23 -9.26 -2.54
CA PRO A 67 11.05 -8.06 -2.75
C PRO A 67 12.45 -8.20 -2.11
N SER A 68 13.43 -7.38 -2.52
CA SER A 68 14.85 -7.53 -2.14
C SER A 68 15.10 -7.45 -0.62
N TRP A 69 14.25 -6.75 0.12
CA TRP A 69 14.31 -6.64 1.58
C TRP A 69 13.74 -7.86 2.32
N PHE A 70 13.00 -8.73 1.64
CA PHE A 70 12.16 -9.76 2.26
C PHE A 70 12.95 -10.78 3.08
N ALA A 71 14.07 -11.26 2.54
CA ALA A 71 14.93 -12.23 3.23
C ALA A 71 15.52 -11.68 4.54
N VAL A 72 15.78 -10.37 4.61
CA VAL A 72 16.29 -9.71 5.82
C VAL A 72 15.15 -9.49 6.83
N ALA A 73 13.96 -9.10 6.36
CA ALA A 73 12.80 -8.91 7.22
C ALA A 73 12.42 -10.20 7.96
N LEU A 74 12.44 -11.34 7.26
CA LEU A 74 12.11 -12.65 7.84
C LEU A 74 13.04 -13.11 8.97
N GLN A 75 14.24 -12.53 9.11
CA GLN A 75 15.14 -12.82 10.23
C GLN A 75 14.69 -12.17 11.54
N ARG A 76 13.76 -11.21 11.47
CA ARG A 76 13.37 -10.36 12.61
C ARG A 76 11.86 -10.27 12.80
N TYR A 77 11.09 -10.70 11.80
CA TYR A 77 9.65 -10.51 11.77
C TYR A 77 8.92 -11.68 11.13
N GLN A 78 7.67 -11.84 11.54
CA GLN A 78 6.63 -12.44 10.73
C GLN A 78 6.08 -11.36 9.78
N VAL A 79 6.24 -11.54 8.46
CA VAL A 79 5.91 -10.49 7.50
C VAL A 79 4.45 -10.61 7.06
N VAL A 80 3.67 -9.56 7.27
CA VAL A 80 2.27 -9.46 6.86
C VAL A 80 2.20 -8.74 5.51
N MET A 81 1.91 -9.50 4.46
CA MET A 81 1.66 -8.99 3.11
C MET A 81 0.17 -8.67 2.99
N LEU A 82 -0.17 -7.40 3.11
CA LEU A 82 -1.56 -6.91 3.09
C LEU A 82 -1.94 -6.45 1.68
N ASP A 83 -3.01 -7.02 1.13
CA ASP A 83 -3.66 -6.42 -0.04
C ASP A 83 -4.53 -5.27 0.48
N GLN A 84 -4.20 -4.04 0.09
CA GLN A 84 -4.97 -2.86 0.52
C GLN A 84 -6.39 -2.93 -0.08
N ARG A 85 -7.40 -2.38 0.63
CA ARG A 85 -8.79 -2.32 0.12
C ARG A 85 -8.85 -1.85 -1.34
N GLY A 86 -9.64 -2.54 -2.16
CA GLY A 86 -9.72 -2.24 -3.59
C GLY A 86 -8.62 -2.87 -4.46
N THR A 87 -7.71 -3.67 -3.89
CA THR A 87 -6.59 -4.29 -4.63
C THR A 87 -6.49 -5.80 -4.41
N GLY A 88 -5.94 -6.52 -5.39
CA GLY A 88 -5.63 -7.95 -5.26
C GLY A 88 -6.82 -8.79 -4.83
N ARG A 89 -6.70 -9.40 -3.65
CA ARG A 89 -7.75 -10.25 -3.06
C ARG A 89 -8.64 -9.51 -2.05
N SER A 90 -8.44 -8.20 -1.87
CA SER A 90 -9.20 -7.34 -0.96
C SER A 90 -10.27 -6.56 -1.71
N THR A 91 -11.38 -7.23 -2.08
CA THR A 91 -12.49 -6.68 -2.89
C THR A 91 -11.98 -5.74 -3.98
N PRO A 92 -11.28 -6.27 -5.01
CA PRO A 92 -10.59 -5.45 -5.99
C PRO A 92 -11.57 -4.57 -6.78
N VAL A 93 -11.15 -3.34 -7.09
CA VAL A 93 -11.88 -2.49 -8.04
C VAL A 93 -11.71 -3.07 -9.44
N GLY A 94 -12.84 -3.28 -10.13
CA GLY A 94 -12.87 -3.80 -11.49
C GLY A 94 -13.87 -3.06 -12.37
N ASN A 95 -14.12 -3.61 -13.56
CA ASN A 95 -15.00 -3.01 -14.58
C ASN A 95 -16.46 -2.92 -14.14
N GLU A 96 -16.84 -3.66 -13.10
CA GLU A 96 -18.17 -3.64 -12.50
C GLU A 96 -18.52 -2.23 -12.01
N LEU A 97 -17.51 -1.48 -11.53
CA LEU A 97 -17.68 -0.09 -11.10
C LEU A 97 -18.14 0.82 -12.24
N LEU A 98 -17.77 0.51 -13.50
CA LEU A 98 -18.17 1.29 -14.68
C LEU A 98 -19.65 1.12 -15.03
N SER A 99 -20.33 0.15 -14.42
CA SER A 99 -21.77 -0.06 -14.62
C SER A 99 -22.62 0.72 -13.61
N LEU A 100 -22.00 1.34 -12.60
CA LEU A 100 -22.69 2.15 -11.60
C LEU A 100 -22.88 3.60 -12.09
N PRO A 101 -23.89 4.32 -11.58
CA PRO A 101 -23.95 5.77 -11.69
C PRO A 101 -22.64 6.41 -11.20
N VAL A 102 -22.21 7.48 -11.86
CA VAL A 102 -20.90 8.12 -11.60
C VAL A 102 -20.76 8.56 -10.14
N GLU A 103 -21.85 9.05 -9.56
CA GLU A 103 -21.90 9.50 -8.17
C GLU A 103 -21.68 8.34 -7.19
N GLU A 104 -22.28 7.18 -7.46
CA GLU A 104 -22.10 5.98 -6.63
C GLU A 104 -20.69 5.40 -6.78
N ALA A 105 -20.15 5.38 -8.00
CA ALA A 105 -18.78 4.94 -8.25
C ALA A 105 -17.75 5.85 -7.56
N ALA A 106 -17.97 7.16 -7.61
CA ALA A 106 -17.12 8.14 -6.96
C ALA A 106 -17.20 8.05 -5.43
N GLU A 107 -18.41 7.88 -4.88
CA GLU A 107 -18.64 7.68 -3.45
C GLU A 107 -17.90 6.43 -2.96
N TYR A 108 -18.06 5.30 -3.65
CA TYR A 108 -17.35 4.06 -3.32
C TYR A 108 -15.83 4.23 -3.33
N CYS A 109 -15.28 4.84 -4.38
CA CYS A 109 -13.84 5.11 -4.49
C CYS A 109 -13.32 6.00 -3.36
N SER A 110 -14.16 6.91 -2.85
CA SER A 110 -13.78 7.80 -1.75
C SER A 110 -13.46 7.05 -0.46
N HIS A 111 -13.94 5.81 -0.30
CA HIS A 111 -13.67 4.96 0.85
C HIS A 111 -12.43 4.07 0.70
N LEU A 112 -11.72 4.14 -0.43
CA LEU A 112 -10.53 3.31 -0.71
C LEU A 112 -9.20 3.99 -0.36
N ARG A 113 -9.24 4.98 0.52
CA ARG A 113 -8.13 5.88 0.86
C ARG A 113 -7.28 5.39 2.03
N ALA A 114 -6.14 6.07 2.23
CA ALA A 114 -5.15 5.78 3.27
C ALA A 114 -5.73 5.72 4.70
N ASP A 115 -6.71 6.57 5.03
CA ASP A 115 -7.40 6.58 6.33
C ASP A 115 -8.14 5.27 6.60
N ALA A 116 -8.81 4.75 5.58
CA ALA A 116 -9.55 3.51 5.68
C ALA A 116 -8.63 2.28 5.61
N ILE A 117 -7.56 2.33 4.81
CA ILE A 117 -6.49 1.31 4.78
C ILE A 117 -5.84 1.15 6.16
N VAL A 118 -5.60 2.26 6.89
CA VAL A 118 -5.03 2.22 8.24
C VAL A 118 -5.97 1.54 9.23
N ARG A 119 -7.28 1.71 9.11
CA ARG A 119 -8.25 0.98 9.95
C ARG A 119 -8.31 -0.50 9.61
N ASP A 120 -8.19 -0.87 8.34
CA ASP A 120 -8.04 -2.28 7.95
C ASP A 120 -6.78 -2.90 8.55
N CYS A 121 -5.68 -2.14 8.59
CA CYS A 121 -4.46 -2.55 9.26
C CYS A 121 -4.72 -2.82 10.75
N GLU A 122 -5.41 -1.92 11.47
CA GLU A 122 -5.75 -2.16 12.87
C GLU A 122 -6.63 -3.40 13.07
N ALA A 123 -7.64 -3.61 12.22
CA ALA A 123 -8.47 -4.81 12.26
C ALA A 123 -7.65 -6.10 12.07
N VAL A 124 -6.72 -6.10 11.10
CA VAL A 124 -5.81 -7.22 10.86
C VAL A 124 -4.84 -7.41 12.04
N ARG A 125 -4.32 -6.33 12.62
CA ARG A 125 -3.43 -6.38 13.80
C ARG A 125 -4.11 -7.06 14.98
N GLU A 126 -5.35 -6.65 15.27
CA GLU A 126 -6.15 -7.20 16.36
C GLU A 126 -6.53 -8.65 16.11
N HIS A 127 -6.92 -9.00 14.88
CA HIS A 127 -7.20 -10.38 14.47
C HIS A 127 -5.99 -11.31 14.64
N LEU A 128 -4.77 -10.80 14.39
CA LEU A 128 -3.53 -11.54 14.62
C LEU A 128 -3.11 -11.58 16.11
N GLY A 129 -3.88 -10.95 17.01
CA GLY A 129 -3.58 -10.89 18.44
C GLY A 129 -2.38 -10.01 18.79
N ALA A 130 -1.95 -9.14 17.89
CA ALA A 130 -0.76 -8.32 18.08
C ALA A 130 -1.09 -7.04 18.84
N THR A 131 -0.50 -6.83 20.02
CA THR A 131 -0.69 -5.56 20.76
C THR A 131 -0.08 -4.37 20.02
N LYS A 132 1.10 -4.58 19.42
CA LYS A 132 1.76 -3.64 18.51
C LYS A 132 2.43 -4.41 17.39
N TRP A 133 2.69 -3.75 16.27
CA TRP A 133 3.51 -4.29 15.19
C TRP A 133 4.39 -3.22 14.54
N SER A 134 5.32 -3.64 13.69
CA SER A 134 6.12 -2.72 12.89
C SER A 134 5.50 -2.54 11.51
N VAL A 135 5.75 -1.41 10.85
CA VAL A 135 5.20 -1.11 9.51
C VAL A 135 6.32 -0.72 8.57
N LEU A 136 6.29 -1.26 7.35
CA LEU A 136 7.15 -0.87 6.24
C LEU A 136 6.27 -0.28 5.13
N GLY A 137 6.39 1.03 4.89
CA GLY A 137 5.69 1.73 3.82
C GLY A 137 6.61 2.01 2.63
N GLN A 138 6.13 1.73 1.42
CA GLN A 138 6.84 2.02 0.16
C GLN A 138 6.01 2.95 -0.72
N SER A 139 6.61 4.03 -1.23
CA SER A 139 5.91 4.99 -2.11
C SER A 139 4.54 5.40 -1.53
N PHE A 140 3.40 5.17 -2.18
CA PHE A 140 2.08 5.43 -1.58
C PHE A 140 1.90 4.87 -0.17
N GLY A 141 2.40 3.65 0.10
CA GLY A 141 2.37 3.06 1.43
C GLY A 141 3.15 3.87 2.50
N GLY A 142 4.09 4.72 2.09
CA GLY A 142 4.70 5.72 2.97
C GLY A 142 3.71 6.81 3.38
N PHE A 143 2.90 7.33 2.46
CA PHE A 143 1.85 8.30 2.80
C PHE A 143 0.82 7.67 3.74
N THR A 144 0.44 6.42 3.49
CA THR A 144 -0.40 5.62 4.39
C THR A 144 0.25 5.44 5.76
N LEU A 145 1.55 5.14 5.83
CA LEU A 145 2.30 5.03 7.09
C LEU A 145 2.33 6.36 7.87
N LEU A 146 2.44 7.51 7.19
CA LEU A 146 2.37 8.81 7.85
C LEU A 146 0.98 9.05 8.48
N HIS A 147 -0.08 8.64 7.79
CA HIS A 147 -1.43 8.66 8.36
C HIS A 147 -1.54 7.73 9.58
N TYR A 148 -0.97 6.52 9.49
CA TYR A 148 -0.94 5.55 10.58
C TYR A 148 -0.26 6.12 11.83
N LEU A 149 0.91 6.73 11.67
CA LEU A 149 1.62 7.42 12.76
C LEU A 149 0.79 8.57 13.34
N SER A 150 -0.04 9.23 12.55
CA SER A 150 -0.85 10.36 13.01
C SER A 150 -2.10 9.94 13.80
N LYS A 151 -2.67 8.75 13.51
CA LYS A 151 -3.94 8.31 14.10
C LYS A 151 -3.81 7.18 15.11
N PHE A 152 -2.85 6.27 14.92
CA PHE A 152 -2.69 5.06 15.72
C PHE A 152 -1.22 4.79 16.09
N ALA A 153 -0.43 5.83 16.43
CA ALA A 153 0.95 5.68 16.87
C ALA A 153 1.12 4.68 18.03
N GLY A 154 0.12 4.59 18.92
CA GLY A 154 0.11 3.66 20.04
C GLY A 154 0.24 2.20 19.63
N SER A 155 -0.28 1.85 18.45
CA SER A 155 -0.29 0.50 17.87
C SER A 155 1.02 0.11 17.18
N LEU A 156 1.96 1.05 17.04
CA LEU A 156 3.19 0.86 16.28
C LEU A 156 4.41 0.68 17.19
N HIS A 157 5.27 -0.26 16.84
CA HIS A 157 6.59 -0.44 17.47
C HIS A 157 7.69 0.27 16.67
N ARG A 158 7.69 0.13 15.34
CA ARG A 158 8.64 0.78 14.43
C ARG A 158 7.97 1.13 13.10
N ALA A 159 8.41 2.21 12.48
CA ALA A 159 7.95 2.68 11.18
C ALA A 159 9.14 2.82 10.22
N TYR A 160 9.10 2.12 9.09
CA TYR A 160 10.13 2.12 8.06
C TYR A 160 9.58 2.74 6.78
N PHE A 161 10.24 3.78 6.28
CA PHE A 161 9.86 4.45 5.03
C PHE A 161 10.82 4.07 3.90
N THR A 162 10.26 3.70 2.76
CA THR A 162 10.97 3.48 1.50
C THR A 162 10.33 4.34 0.40
N GLY A 163 10.33 5.66 0.66
CA GLY A 163 9.62 6.68 -0.13
C GLY A 163 8.22 7.00 0.44
N GLY A 164 7.59 8.05 -0.10
CA GLY A 164 6.24 8.47 0.30
C GLY A 164 6.17 9.28 1.58
N LEU A 165 6.96 10.35 1.69
CA LEU A 165 6.82 11.30 2.79
C LEU A 165 6.08 12.54 2.28
N SER A 166 4.97 12.88 2.91
CA SER A 166 4.27 14.13 2.60
C SER A 166 5.09 15.32 3.02
N ALA A 167 5.10 16.38 2.21
CA ALA A 167 5.64 17.67 2.58
C ALA A 167 4.70 18.34 3.59
N VAL A 168 4.94 18.10 4.87
CA VAL A 168 4.12 18.65 5.96
C VAL A 168 4.17 20.18 5.91
N GLY A 169 2.99 20.81 5.95
CA GLY A 169 2.87 22.28 5.91
C GLY A 169 2.82 22.88 4.50
N HIS A 170 2.84 22.06 3.45
CA HIS A 170 2.71 22.51 2.07
C HIS A 170 1.40 22.04 1.46
N HIS A 171 0.82 22.85 0.56
CA HIS A 171 -0.35 22.43 -0.19
C HIS A 171 0.05 21.41 -1.26
N CYS A 172 -0.86 20.50 -1.65
CA CYS A 172 -0.56 19.54 -2.71
C CYS A 172 -0.19 20.24 -4.03
N ASP A 173 -0.83 21.38 -4.33
CA ASP A 173 -0.54 22.17 -5.53
C ASP A 173 0.90 22.68 -5.58
N ASP A 174 1.51 23.05 -4.43
CA ASP A 174 2.92 23.46 -4.38
C ASP A 174 3.82 22.31 -4.84
N ILE A 175 3.50 21.09 -4.40
CA ILE A 175 4.27 19.89 -4.70
C ILE A 175 4.11 19.51 -6.17
N TYR A 176 2.88 19.54 -6.70
CA TYR A 176 2.64 19.23 -8.11
C TYR A 176 3.19 20.30 -9.05
N THR A 177 3.12 21.57 -8.67
CA THR A 177 3.71 22.69 -9.44
C THR A 177 5.23 22.51 -9.53
N LEU A 178 5.91 22.32 -8.39
CA LEU A 178 7.36 22.08 -8.37
C LEU A 178 7.75 20.80 -9.13
N THR A 179 6.93 19.75 -9.03
CA THR A 179 7.17 18.50 -9.76
C THR A 179 7.07 18.71 -11.26
N HIS A 180 6.05 19.44 -11.72
CA HIS A 180 5.87 19.77 -13.13
C HIS A 180 7.05 20.60 -13.66
N GLU A 181 7.46 21.65 -12.96
CA GLU A 181 8.60 22.50 -13.36
C GLU A 181 9.91 21.71 -13.45
N LYS A 182 10.18 20.84 -12.46
CA LYS A 182 11.34 19.94 -12.49
C LYS A 182 11.26 18.97 -13.65
N MET A 183 10.08 18.42 -13.92
CA MET A 183 9.91 17.46 -15.01
C MET A 183 10.10 18.12 -16.36
N ALA A 184 9.56 19.32 -16.58
CA ALA A 184 9.82 20.10 -17.78
C ALA A 184 11.32 20.33 -17.98
N THR A 185 12.04 20.75 -16.93
CA THR A 185 13.50 20.95 -17.01
C THR A 185 14.25 19.66 -17.37
N ARG A 186 13.91 18.53 -16.74
CA ARG A 186 14.53 17.23 -17.02
C ARG A 186 14.22 16.72 -18.42
N SER A 187 13.01 16.93 -18.91
CA SER A 187 12.64 16.60 -20.29
C SER A 187 13.48 17.41 -21.29
N GLU A 188 13.65 18.71 -21.05
CA GLU A 188 14.49 19.58 -21.89
C GLU A 188 15.98 19.18 -21.85
N GLU A 189 16.50 18.73 -20.71
CA GLU A 189 17.83 18.12 -20.59
C GLU A 189 17.94 16.83 -21.41
N PHE A 190 16.95 15.96 -21.29
CA PHE A 190 16.89 14.71 -22.03
C PHE A 190 16.86 14.94 -23.55
N TYR A 191 16.02 15.86 -24.04
CA TYR A 191 15.91 16.15 -25.47
C TYR A 191 17.17 16.82 -26.05
N ARG A 192 17.98 17.51 -25.23
CA ARG A 192 19.29 17.99 -25.69
C ARG A 192 20.26 16.84 -25.97
N LEU A 193 20.18 15.76 -25.21
CA LEU A 193 20.98 14.55 -25.42
C LEU A 193 20.39 13.67 -26.53
N PHE A 194 19.06 13.67 -26.68
CA PHE A 194 18.33 12.84 -27.64
C PHE A 194 17.32 13.67 -28.46
N PRO A 195 17.77 14.50 -29.42
CA PRO A 195 16.90 15.46 -30.12
C PRO A 195 15.73 14.82 -30.88
N GLY A 196 15.94 13.64 -31.47
CA GLY A 196 14.90 12.92 -32.21
C GLY A 196 13.75 12.37 -31.35
N ASP A 197 13.92 12.33 -30.02
CA ASP A 197 12.89 11.83 -29.11
C ASP A 197 11.87 12.90 -28.71
N ARG A 198 12.16 14.19 -28.92
CA ARG A 198 11.18 15.27 -28.70
C ARG A 198 9.96 15.08 -29.59
N ASP A 199 10.20 14.95 -30.90
CA ASP A 199 9.11 14.79 -31.88
C ASP A 199 8.36 13.47 -31.68
N ARG A 200 9.04 12.43 -31.21
CA ARG A 200 8.41 11.14 -30.88
C ARG A 200 7.48 11.26 -29.68
N MET A 201 7.90 11.95 -28.62
CA MET A 201 7.06 12.17 -27.44
C MET A 201 5.85 13.06 -27.73
N ALA A 202 6.01 14.09 -28.56
CA ALA A 202 4.90 14.93 -29.00
C ALA A 202 3.82 14.10 -29.70
N LYS A 203 4.22 13.24 -30.65
CA LYS A 203 3.29 12.34 -31.36
C LYS A 203 2.62 11.29 -30.47
N ALA A 204 3.28 10.86 -29.39
CA ALA A 204 2.72 9.89 -28.46
C ALA A 204 1.69 10.50 -27.49
N SER A 205 1.59 11.83 -27.45
CA SER A 205 0.70 12.57 -26.55
C SER A 205 -0.57 13.09 -27.26
N GLU A 206 -0.70 12.82 -28.57
CA GLU A 206 -1.89 13.05 -29.41
C GLU A 206 -2.79 11.81 -29.43
#